data_AF-Q3M1Z9-F1
#
_entry.id   AF-Q3M1Z9-F1
#
_cell.length_a   1.000
_cell.length_b   1.000
_cell.length_c   1.000
_cell.angle_alpha   90.00
_cell.angle_beta   90.00
_cell.angle_gamma   90.00
#
_symmetry.space_group_name_H-M   'P 1'
#
loop_
_entity.id
_entity.type
_entity.pdbx_description
1 polymer ?
#
loop_
_entity_poly.entity_id
_entity_poly.type
_entity_poly.pdbx_seq_one_letter_code
_entity_poly.pdbx_strand_id
1 'polypeptide(L)' 'MCEQILEKALATDNHDLETVHEQLENIWSALIDFKEQNPQVFKFINENGGELTLADAIQALAQALDVLEN' A
#
# COMPACT_ATOMS: atom_id res chain seq x y z
N MET A 1 -10.52 8.71 11.06
CA MET A 1 -11.74 7.91 10.70
C MET A 1 -11.38 6.62 9.96
N CYS A 2 -10.29 6.59 9.18
CA CYS A 2 -9.75 5.37 8.56
C CYS A 2 -9.07 4.41 9.55
N GLU A 3 -8.38 4.91 10.59
CA GLU A 3 -7.74 4.10 11.65
C GLU A 3 -8.68 3.05 12.24
N GLN A 4 -9.86 3.47 12.69
CA GLN A 4 -10.83 2.56 13.33
C GLN A 4 -11.42 1.51 12.39
N ILE A 5 -11.37 1.73 11.08
CA ILE A 5 -11.85 0.76 10.08
C ILE A 5 -10.77 -0.30 9.85
N LEU A 6 -9.51 0.12 9.77
CA LEU A 6 -8.37 -0.78 9.62
C LEU A 6 -8.20 -1.65 10.87
N GLU A 7 -8.19 -1.04 12.07
CA GLU A 7 -8.09 -1.78 13.33
C GLU A 7 -9.23 -2.77 13.53
N LYS A 8 -10.48 -2.42 13.16
CA LYS A 8 -11.61 -3.35 13.24
C LYS A 8 -11.52 -4.49 12.22
N ALA A 9 -11.06 -4.21 11.01
CA ALA A 9 -10.84 -5.25 10.01
C ALA A 9 -9.75 -6.23 10.47
N LEU A 10 -8.68 -5.69 11.06
CA LEU A 10 -7.55 -6.45 11.63
C LEU A 10 -7.91 -7.20 12.91
N ALA A 11 -8.86 -6.71 13.71
CA ALA A 11 -9.36 -7.44 14.86
C ALA A 11 -10.34 -8.57 14.47
N THR A 12 -10.94 -8.49 13.28
CA THR A 12 -11.91 -9.49 12.78
C THR A 12 -11.22 -10.62 12.01
N ASP A 13 -10.12 -10.31 11.33
CA ASP A 13 -9.26 -11.26 10.65
C ASP A 13 -8.06 -11.53 11.57
N ASN A 14 -7.95 -12.73 12.12
CA ASN A 14 -7.12 -13.11 13.29
C ASN A 14 -5.58 -12.98 13.11
N HIS A 15 -5.13 -12.02 12.30
CA HIS A 15 -3.74 -11.69 12.01
C HIS A 15 -3.22 -10.69 13.04
N ASP A 16 -2.00 -10.94 13.51
CA ASP A 16 -1.29 -9.99 14.36
C ASP A 16 -1.05 -8.69 13.57
N LEU A 17 -1.26 -7.54 14.23
CA LEU A 17 -1.00 -6.21 13.67
C LEU A 17 0.43 -6.11 13.12
N GLU A 18 1.39 -6.75 13.81
CA GLU A 18 2.79 -6.81 13.40
C GLU A 18 2.97 -7.57 12.07
N THR A 19 2.21 -8.65 11.85
CA THR A 19 2.26 -9.43 10.60
C THR A 19 1.69 -8.64 9.43
N VAL A 20 0.63 -7.88 9.65
CA VAL A 20 0.04 -7.05 8.59
C VAL A 20 0.96 -5.89 8.24
N HIS A 21 1.57 -5.26 9.24
CA HIS A 21 2.57 -4.22 9.01
C HIS A 21 3.72 -4.73 8.12
N GLU A 22 4.30 -5.88 8.46
CA GLU A 22 5.38 -6.50 7.69
C GLU A 22 4.97 -6.85 6.25
N GLN A 23 3.74 -7.34 6.05
CA GLN A 23 3.22 -7.64 4.71
C GLN A 23 3.02 -6.36 3.88
N LEU A 24 2.49 -5.29 4.48
CA LEU A 24 2.30 -4.02 3.80
C LEU A 24 3.63 -3.37 3.43
N GLU A 25 4.64 -3.46 4.30
CA GLU A 25 5.98 -2.94 4.06
C GLU A 25 6.69 -3.69 2.91
N ASN A 26 6.50 -5.01 2.84
CA ASN A 26 6.99 -5.83 1.73
C ASN A 26 6.33 -5.46 0.41
N ILE A 27 5.00 -5.26 0.39
CA ILE A 27 4.27 -4.85 -0.82
C ILE A 27 4.71 -3.44 -1.26
N TRP A 28 4.86 -2.53 -0.31
CA TRP A 28 5.37 -1.18 -0.57
C TRP A 28 6.75 -1.21 -1.22
N SER A 29 7.68 -1.96 -0.63
CA SER A 29 9.05 -2.10 -1.15
C SER A 29 9.06 -2.68 -2.57
N ALA A 30 8.26 -3.73 -2.83
CA ALA A 30 8.15 -4.32 -4.16
C ALA A 30 7.59 -3.36 -5.22
N LEU A 31 6.66 -2.48 -4.85
CA LEU A 31 6.12 -1.46 -5.76
C LEU A 31 7.14 -0.35 -6.07
N ILE A 32 7.95 0.03 -5.08
CA ILE A 32 9.06 0.97 -5.30
C ILE A 32 10.12 0.35 -6.21
N ASP A 33 10.53 -0.89 -5.94
CA ASP A 33 11.48 -1.62 -6.78
C ASP A 33 10.96 -1.74 -8.22
N PHE A 34 9.68 -2.07 -8.39
CA PHE A 34 9.05 -2.13 -9.71
C PHE A 34 9.12 -0.78 -10.44
N LYS A 35 8.84 0.32 -9.75
CA LYS A 35 8.93 1.68 -10.30
C LYS A 35 10.36 2.02 -10.72
N GLU A 36 11.36 1.68 -9.92
CA GLU A 36 12.77 1.97 -10.21
C GLU A 36 13.31 1.12 -11.36
N GLN A 37 12.95 -0.16 -11.42
CA GLN A 37 13.39 -1.09 -12.46
C GLN A 37 12.67 -0.85 -13.79
N ASN A 38 11.42 -0.39 -13.76
CA ASN A 38 10.56 -0.26 -14.94
C ASN A 38 9.92 1.14 -15.07
N PRO A 39 10.72 2.22 -15.16
CA PRO A 39 10.19 3.59 -15.11
C PRO A 39 9.26 3.93 -16.28
N GLN A 40 9.49 3.35 -17.46
CA GLN A 40 8.61 3.56 -18.62
C GLN A 40 7.27 2.84 -18.48
N VAL A 41 7.26 1.64 -17.89
CA VAL A 41 6.04 0.88 -17.61
C VAL A 41 5.26 1.57 -16.50
N PHE A 42 5.94 2.02 -15.44
CA PHE A 42 5.34 2.83 -14.39
C PHE A 42 4.65 4.07 -14.96
N LYS A 43 5.35 4.83 -15.82
CA LYS A 43 4.80 6.01 -16.48
C LYS A 43 3.60 5.66 -17.37
N PHE A 44 3.69 4.60 -18.16
CA PHE A 44 2.59 4.16 -19.02
C PHE A 44 1.35 3.77 -18.22
N ILE A 45 1.50 3.02 -17.13
CA ILE A 45 0.39 2.64 -16.24
C ILE A 45 -0.15 3.87 -15.52
N ASN A 46 0.70 4.84 -15.16
CA ASN A 46 0.24 6.05 -14.50
C ASN A 46 -0.53 6.99 -15.44
N GLU A 47 -0.14 7.05 -16.72
CA GLU A 47 -0.78 7.91 -17.73
C GLU A 47 -2.00 7.26 -18.39
N ASN A 48 -2.08 5.92 -18.41
CA ASN A 48 -3.16 5.16 -19.06
C ASN A 48 -3.94 4.27 -18.08
N GLY A 49 -3.61 4.32 -16.79
CA GLY A 49 -4.38 3.67 -15.74
C GLY A 49 -5.79 4.25 -15.72
N GLY A 50 -6.77 3.40 -15.38
CA GLY A 50 -8.15 3.86 -15.17
C GLY A 50 -8.26 4.79 -13.96
N GLU A 51 -9.42 4.82 -13.30
CA GLU A 51 -9.64 5.67 -12.11
C GLU A 51 -8.65 5.44 -10.96
N LEU A 52 -7.99 4.27 -10.90
CA LEU A 52 -6.96 3.97 -9.91
C LEU A 52 -5.60 3.80 -10.59
N THR A 53 -4.67 4.71 -10.31
CA THR A 53 -3.30 4.63 -10.83
C THR A 53 -2.38 3.85 -9.88
N LEU A 54 -1.23 3.42 -10.39
CA LEU A 54 -0.21 2.79 -9.54
C LEU A 54 0.35 3.78 -8.51
N ALA A 55 0.36 5.08 -8.81
CA ALA A 55 0.71 6.13 -7.85
C ALA A 55 -0.31 6.21 -6.70
N ASP A 56 -1.60 6.05 -6.99
CA ASP A 56 -2.65 6.03 -5.95
C ASP A 56 -2.51 4.81 -5.03
N ALA A 57 -2.20 3.64 -5.60
CA ALA A 57 -1.97 2.42 -4.83
C ALA A 57 -0.76 2.55 -3.89
N ILE A 58 0.33 3.13 -4.39
CA ILE A 58 1.50 3.51 -3.59
C ILE A 58 1.03 4.47 -2.48
N GLN A 59 0.42 5.60 -2.80
CA GLN A 59 0.04 6.59 -1.79
C GLN A 59 -0.90 6.02 -0.70
N ALA A 60 -1.83 5.14 -1.06
CA ALA A 60 -2.70 4.45 -0.10
C ALA A 60 -1.94 3.51 0.85
N LEU A 61 -0.93 2.78 0.35
CA LEU A 61 -0.08 1.92 1.17
C LEU A 61 0.80 2.73 2.13
N ALA A 62 1.36 3.86 1.68
CA ALA A 62 2.12 4.75 2.55
C ALA A 62 1.26 5.29 3.70
N GLN A 63 0.02 5.69 3.41
CA GLN A 63 -0.93 6.14 4.45
C GLN A 63 -1.32 5.00 5.40
N ALA A 64 -1.46 3.77 4.92
CA ALA A 64 -1.77 2.63 5.77
C ALA A 64 -0.61 2.30 6.72
N LEU A 65 0.64 2.38 6.27
CA LEU A 65 1.82 2.16 7.10
C LEU A 65 1.98 3.27 8.18
N ASP A 66 1.83 4.54 7.81
CA ASP A 66 1.91 5.67 8.76
C ASP A 66 0.83 5.61 9.86
N VAL A 67 -0.35 5.09 9.51
CA VAL A 67 -1.44 4.80 10.46
C VAL A 67 -1.10 3.65 11.41
N LEU A 68 -0.33 2.67 10.97
CA LEU A 68 0.05 1.51 11.79
C LEU A 68 1.24 1.81 12.71
N GLU A 69 2.05 2.83 12.43
CA GLU A 69 3.16 3.28 13.29
C GLU A 69 2.72 4.15 14.49
N ASN A 70 1.47 4.64 14.53
CA ASN A 70 0.92 5.50 15.60
C ASN A 70 -0.04 4.76 16.54
#